data_AF-A0A934CL66-F1
#
_entry.id   AF-A0A934CL66-F1
#
_cell.length_a   1.000
_cell.length_b   1.000
_cell.length_c   1.000
_cell.angle_alpha   90.00
_cell.angle_beta   90.00
_cell.angle_gamma   90.00
#
_symmetry.space_group_name_H-M   'P 1'
#
loop_
_entity.id
_entity.type
_entity.pdbx_description
1 polymer ?
#
loop_
_entity_poly.entity_id
_entity_poly.type
_entity_poly.pdbx_seq_one_letter_code
_entity_poly.pdbx_strand_id
1 'polypeptide(L)'
;MNYCKATLLDLFALEQLEKDCFQAEAFSRRLIKNLLINSKSAVFKAAEPTGKIIGNIIGTTKKENSTSVGRIFSLCVLGQYRKIGIASQLVKTLEEEFSSRGIKKVKLEVNTNNTGAQRFYKHCGYLKSPAVLHNYYRDGSDAHVMTKDFSRS
;
A
#
# COMPACT_ATOMS: atom_id res chain seq x y z
N MET A 1 9.25 -10.43 -14.38
CA MET A 1 8.93 -9.90 -13.04
C MET A 1 7.91 -10.84 -12.41
N ASN A 2 8.11 -11.25 -11.16
CA ASN A 2 7.16 -12.10 -10.45
C ASN A 2 6.35 -11.25 -9.46
N TYR A 3 5.04 -11.45 -9.40
CA TYR A 3 4.14 -10.80 -8.43
C TYR A 3 3.42 -11.89 -7.64
N CYS A 4 3.65 -11.95 -6.33
CA CYS A 4 3.05 -12.98 -5.50
C CYS A 4 2.82 -12.50 -4.07
N LYS A 5 2.06 -13.29 -3.29
CA LYS A 5 1.84 -13.01 -1.88
C LYS A 5 3.14 -13.17 -1.11
N ALA A 6 3.43 -12.22 -0.22
CA ALA A 6 4.59 -12.32 0.66
C ALA A 6 4.31 -13.24 1.85
N THR A 7 5.37 -13.85 2.38
CA THR A 7 5.31 -14.77 3.51
C THR A 7 6.26 -14.32 4.63
N LEU A 8 6.26 -15.04 5.76
CA LEU A 8 7.22 -14.79 6.84
C LEU A 8 8.68 -14.94 6.41
N LEU A 9 8.97 -15.72 5.37
CA LEU A 9 10.32 -15.85 4.81
C LEU A 9 10.81 -14.55 4.18
N ASP A 10 9.90 -13.67 3.77
CA ASP A 10 10.22 -12.38 3.14
C ASP A 10 10.44 -11.25 4.16
N LEU A 11 10.26 -11.52 5.46
CA LEU A 11 10.19 -10.48 6.49
C LEU A 11 11.40 -9.54 6.49
N PHE A 12 12.61 -10.09 6.40
CA PHE A 12 13.84 -9.29 6.39
C PHE A 12 13.98 -8.46 5.12
N ALA A 13 13.66 -9.03 3.96
CA ALA A 13 13.72 -8.33 2.68
C ALA A 13 12.67 -7.20 2.61
N LEU A 14 11.46 -7.43 3.13
CA LEU A 14 10.41 -6.40 3.23
C LEU A 14 10.80 -5.29 4.20
N GLU A 15 11.40 -5.62 5.35
CA GLU A 15 11.91 -4.60 6.28
C GLU A 15 12.95 -3.71 5.61
N GLN A 16 13.91 -4.29 4.88
CA GLN A 16 14.94 -3.52 4.19
C GLN A 16 14.32 -2.64 3.10
N LEU A 17 13.42 -3.20 2.29
CA LEU A 17 12.70 -2.46 1.25
C LEU A 17 11.95 -1.25 1.83
N GLU A 18 11.23 -1.42 2.94
CA GLU A 18 10.51 -0.35 3.63
C GLU A 18 11.45 0.77 4.09
N LYS A 19 12.61 0.41 4.68
CA LYS A 19 13.64 1.39 5.09
C LYS A 19 14.18 2.17 3.90
N ASP A 20 14.47 1.47 2.81
CA ASP A 20 15.02 2.09 1.59
C ASP A 20 14.02 3.08 0.94
N CYS A 21 12.72 2.84 1.10
CA CYS A 21 11.66 3.70 0.54
C CYS A 21 11.27 4.88 1.44
N PHE A 22 11.17 4.68 2.76
CA PHE A 22 10.48 5.60 3.67
C PHE A 22 11.33 6.10 4.83
N GLN A 23 12.53 5.55 5.04
CA GLN A 23 13.46 5.99 6.08
C GLN A 23 12.78 6.10 7.47
N ALA A 24 12.60 7.32 7.99
CA ALA A 24 11.98 7.58 9.29
C ALA A 24 10.51 7.13 9.39
N GLU A 25 9.79 7.02 8.26
CA GLU A 25 8.40 6.56 8.19
C GLU A 25 8.27 5.04 7.96
N ALA A 26 9.38 4.33 7.80
CA ALA A 26 9.38 2.91 7.51
C ALA A 26 8.70 2.09 8.63
N PHE A 27 7.99 1.04 8.21
CA PHE A 27 7.37 0.12 9.16
C PHE A 27 8.42 -0.70 9.91
N SER A 28 8.24 -0.82 11.23
CA SER A 28 9.08 -1.70 12.03
C SER A 28 8.90 -3.17 11.62
N ARG A 29 9.95 -3.99 11.77
CA ARG A 29 9.89 -5.45 11.57
C ARG A 29 8.69 -6.09 12.28
N ARG A 30 8.42 -5.66 13.53
CA ARG A 30 7.30 -6.16 14.34
C ARG A 30 5.96 -5.90 13.66
N LEU A 31 5.77 -4.70 13.12
CA LEU A 31 4.54 -4.35 12.40
C LEU A 31 4.41 -5.16 11.10
N ILE A 32 5.48 -5.27 10.31
CA ILE A 32 5.47 -6.06 9.07
C ILE A 32 5.13 -7.53 9.38
N LYS A 33 5.77 -8.13 10.39
CA LYS A 33 5.48 -9.49 10.85
C LYS A 33 4.00 -9.66 11.22
N ASN A 34 3.45 -8.72 11.99
CA ASN A 34 2.03 -8.74 12.39
C ASN A 34 1.10 -8.66 11.17
N LEU A 35 1.43 -7.85 10.17
CA LEU A 35 0.65 -7.72 8.93
C LEU A 35 0.74 -8.97 8.06
N LEU A 36 1.88 -9.67 8.05
CA LEU A 36 2.05 -10.93 7.30
C LEU A 36 1.20 -12.07 7.86
N ILE A 37 0.97 -12.11 9.18
CA ILE A 37 0.20 -13.18 9.84
C ILE A 37 -1.26 -12.83 10.08
N ASN A 38 -1.66 -11.57 9.89
CA ASN A 38 -3.03 -11.13 10.09
C ASN A 38 -3.91 -11.52 8.89
N SER A 39 -4.95 -12.32 9.14
CA SER A 39 -5.89 -12.78 8.11
C SER A 39 -6.64 -11.64 7.41
N LYS A 40 -6.85 -10.49 8.07
CA LYS A 40 -7.46 -9.30 7.48
C LYS A 40 -6.51 -8.52 6.57
N SER A 41 -5.22 -8.80 6.67
CA SER A 41 -4.19 -8.15 5.87
C SER A 41 -3.89 -8.94 4.60
N ALA A 42 -3.36 -8.22 3.61
CA ALA A 42 -2.87 -8.74 2.36
C ALA A 42 -1.55 -8.04 2.05
N VAL A 43 -0.51 -8.84 1.85
CA VAL A 43 0.84 -8.36 1.52
C VAL A 43 1.28 -9.02 0.24
N PHE A 44 1.58 -8.23 -0.77
CA PHE A 44 2.13 -8.71 -2.05
C PHE A 44 3.50 -8.11 -2.29
N LYS A 45 4.33 -8.85 -3.02
CA LYS A 45 5.69 -8.46 -3.41
C LYS A 45 5.86 -8.54 -4.91
N ALA A 46 6.70 -7.67 -5.45
CA ALA A 46 7.26 -7.76 -6.80
C ALA A 46 8.74 -8.15 -6.68
N ALA A 47 9.15 -9.18 -7.40
CA ALA A 47 10.52 -9.69 -7.37
C ALA A 47 11.10 -9.90 -8.77
N GLU A 48 12.40 -9.63 -8.90
CA GLU A 48 13.19 -9.97 -10.08
C GLU A 48 13.31 -11.50 -10.24
N PRO A 49 13.67 -12.00 -11.44
CA PRO A 49 13.95 -13.43 -11.64
C PRO A 49 15.03 -13.99 -10.70
N THR A 50 15.95 -13.14 -10.24
CA THR A 50 16.99 -13.47 -9.26
C THR A 50 16.45 -13.68 -7.84
N GLY A 51 15.17 -13.39 -7.59
CA GLY A 51 14.53 -13.48 -6.28
C GLY A 51 14.59 -12.19 -5.45
N LYS A 52 15.30 -11.16 -5.92
CA LYS A 52 15.36 -9.86 -5.22
C LYS A 52 13.98 -9.20 -5.20
N ILE A 53 13.48 -8.89 -4.00
CA ILE A 53 12.26 -8.09 -3.83
C ILE A 53 12.58 -6.63 -4.15
N ILE A 54 11.81 -6.05 -5.07
CA ILE A 54 12.00 -4.67 -5.56
C ILE A 54 10.80 -3.76 -5.32
N GLY A 55 9.69 -4.35 -4.86
CA GLY A 55 8.50 -3.60 -4.45
C GLY A 55 7.56 -4.45 -3.62
N ASN A 56 6.70 -3.78 -2.85
CA ASN A 56 5.65 -4.41 -2.07
C ASN A 56 4.40 -3.52 -2.04
N ILE A 57 3.30 -4.13 -1.65
CA ILE A 57 2.12 -3.40 -1.20
C ILE A 57 1.55 -4.13 0.01
N ILE A 58 1.14 -3.34 1.00
CA ILE A 58 0.53 -3.84 2.23
C ILE A 58 -0.82 -3.17 2.39
N GLY A 59 -1.87 -3.97 2.53
CA GLY A 59 -3.20 -3.49 2.85
C GLY A 59 -3.90 -4.33 3.91
N THR A 60 -4.92 -3.76 4.54
CA THR A 60 -5.79 -4.49 5.47
C THR A 60 -7.24 -4.11 5.29
N THR A 61 -8.15 -4.98 5.70
CA THR A 61 -9.56 -4.66 5.81
C THR A 61 -9.91 -4.21 7.24
N LYS A 62 -10.80 -3.23 7.36
CA LYS A 62 -11.34 -2.73 8.64
C LYS A 62 -12.86 -2.55 8.52
N LYS A 63 -13.60 -2.79 9.60
CA LYS A 63 -15.02 -2.44 9.68
C LYS A 63 -15.17 -0.94 10.00
N GLU A 64 -15.96 -0.23 9.22
CA GLU A 64 -16.34 1.18 9.39
C GLU A 64 -17.86 1.30 9.18
N ASN A 65 -18.59 1.73 10.22
CA ASN A 65 -20.05 1.91 10.20
C ASN A 65 -20.80 0.73 9.54
N SER A 66 -20.56 -0.48 10.04
CA SER A 66 -21.15 -1.74 9.56
C SER A 66 -20.74 -2.19 8.15
N THR A 67 -19.85 -1.46 7.46
CA THR A 67 -19.27 -1.84 6.17
C THR A 67 -17.80 -2.21 6.30
N SER A 68 -17.29 -3.10 5.45
CA SER A 68 -15.86 -3.42 5.40
C SER A 68 -15.16 -2.57 4.34
N VAL A 69 -14.10 -1.88 4.74
CA VAL A 69 -13.30 -0.99 3.89
C VAL A 69 -11.86 -1.50 3.83
N GLY A 70 -11.28 -1.52 2.64
CA GLY A 70 -9.87 -1.80 2.42
C GLY A 70 -9.03 -0.56 2.68
N ARG A 71 -7.86 -0.73 3.29
CA ARG A 71 -6.92 0.36 3.53
C ARG A 71 -5.54 -0.05 3.05
N ILE A 72 -4.95 0.75 2.17
CA ILE A 72 -3.55 0.60 1.77
C ILE A 72 -2.70 1.28 2.84
N PHE A 73 -1.80 0.52 3.45
CA PHE A 73 -0.88 1.01 4.47
C PHE A 73 0.49 1.39 3.91
N SER A 74 0.97 0.63 2.94
CA SER A 74 2.27 0.89 2.31
C SER A 74 2.25 0.44 0.85
N LEU A 75 2.98 1.17 0.02
CA LEU A 75 3.30 0.84 -1.36
C LEU A 75 4.73 1.33 -1.63
N CYS A 76 5.69 0.42 -1.61
CA CYS A 76 7.07 0.74 -1.91
C CYS A 76 7.50 0.09 -3.23
N VAL A 77 8.24 0.87 -4.03
CA VAL A 77 9.01 0.37 -5.16
C VAL A 77 10.37 1.08 -5.12
N LEU A 78 11.45 0.29 -5.20
CA LEU A 78 12.82 0.80 -5.23
C LEU A 78 13.00 1.80 -6.37
N GLY A 79 13.74 2.89 -6.12
CA GLY A 79 13.85 4.05 -7.01
C GLY A 79 14.19 3.69 -8.47
N GLN A 80 15.18 2.81 -8.66
CA GLN A 80 15.65 2.34 -9.96
C GLN A 80 14.64 1.45 -10.74
N TYR A 81 13.56 1.02 -10.09
CA TYR A 81 12.48 0.22 -10.69
C TYR A 81 11.15 0.99 -10.77
N ARG A 82 11.17 2.31 -10.58
CA ARG A 82 9.96 3.14 -10.73
C ARG A 82 9.69 3.44 -12.20
N LYS A 83 8.47 3.92 -12.48
CA LYS A 83 7.99 4.35 -13.82
C LYS A 83 7.93 3.24 -14.88
N ILE A 84 7.98 1.97 -14.49
CA ILE A 84 7.81 0.80 -15.37
C ILE A 84 6.57 -0.04 -15.02
N GLY A 85 5.60 0.54 -14.31
CA GLY A 85 4.29 -0.08 -14.04
C GLY A 85 4.19 -1.00 -12.82
N ILE A 86 5.28 -1.27 -12.09
CA ILE A 86 5.27 -2.18 -10.92
C ILE A 86 4.27 -1.74 -9.85
N ALA A 87 4.26 -0.45 -9.48
CA ALA A 87 3.34 0.07 -8.48
C ALA A 87 1.87 -0.10 -8.90
N SER A 88 1.55 0.14 -10.17
CA SER A 88 0.20 -0.04 -10.71
C SER A 88 -0.24 -1.50 -10.65
N GLN A 89 0.65 -2.43 -10.99
CA GLN A 89 0.36 -3.86 -10.92
C GLN A 89 0.14 -4.32 -9.47
N LEU A 90 0.96 -3.85 -8.52
CA LEU A 90 0.79 -4.15 -7.10
C LEU A 90 -0.55 -3.62 -6.55
N VAL A 91 -0.92 -2.37 -6.89
CA VAL A 91 -2.23 -1.81 -6.52
C VAL A 91 -3.35 -2.66 -7.09
N LYS A 92 -3.31 -2.98 -8.38
CA LYS A 92 -4.33 -3.84 -9.03
C LYS A 92 -4.47 -5.19 -8.32
N THR A 93 -3.36 -5.87 -8.03
CA THR A 93 -3.39 -7.17 -7.34
C THR A 93 -3.99 -7.07 -5.93
N LEU A 94 -3.71 -5.99 -5.19
CA LEU A 94 -4.33 -5.77 -3.89
C LEU A 94 -5.83 -5.45 -3.99
N GLU A 95 -6.23 -4.67 -5.01
CA GLU A 95 -7.64 -4.35 -5.27
C GLU A 95 -8.46 -5.61 -5.64
N GLU A 96 -7.89 -6.52 -6.43
CA GLU A 96 -8.48 -7.82 -6.76
C GLU A 96 -8.66 -8.68 -5.49
N GLU A 97 -7.65 -8.72 -4.62
CA GLU A 97 -7.73 -9.41 -3.32
C GLU A 97 -8.77 -8.79 -2.38
N PHE A 98 -8.93 -7.47 -2.39
CA PHE A 98 -10.00 -6.82 -1.63
C PHE A 98 -11.37 -7.10 -2.22
N SER A 99 -11.49 -7.09 -3.55
CA SER A 99 -12.74 -7.39 -4.25
C SER A 99 -13.21 -8.82 -3.99
N SER A 100 -12.29 -9.79 -3.99
CA SER A 100 -12.60 -11.20 -3.65
C SER A 100 -13.09 -11.38 -2.21
N ARG A 101 -12.70 -10.47 -1.30
CA ARG A 101 -13.17 -10.40 0.09
C ARG A 101 -14.47 -9.59 0.25
N GLY A 102 -15.12 -9.18 -0.84
CA GLY A 102 -16.36 -8.40 -0.84
C GLY A 102 -16.18 -6.94 -0.42
N ILE A 103 -14.95 -6.43 -0.42
CA ILE A 103 -14.66 -5.02 -0.11
C ILE A 103 -15.04 -4.18 -1.33
N LYS A 104 -15.88 -3.16 -1.11
CA LYS A 104 -16.34 -2.27 -2.18
C LYS A 104 -15.61 -0.93 -2.23
N LYS A 105 -14.91 -0.57 -1.17
CA LYS A 105 -14.22 0.73 -1.04
C LYS A 105 -12.82 0.53 -0.50
N VAL A 106 -11.85 1.18 -1.12
CA VAL A 106 -10.45 1.23 -0.66
C VAL A 106 -10.07 2.66 -0.37
N LYS A 107 -9.30 2.87 0.70
CA LYS A 107 -8.73 4.16 1.05
C LYS A 107 -7.24 4.09 1.34
N LEU A 108 -6.60 5.25 1.29
CA LEU A 108 -5.22 5.45 1.65
C LEU A 108 -4.99 6.87 2.16
N GLU A 109 -3.91 7.03 2.90
CA GLU A 109 -3.39 8.33 3.35
C GLU A 109 -2.09 8.62 2.61
N VAL A 110 -1.98 9.82 2.04
CA VAL A 110 -0.79 10.26 1.30
C VAL A 110 -0.36 11.64 1.75
N ASN A 111 0.94 11.80 1.99
CA ASN A 111 1.55 13.07 2.37
C ASN A 111 1.18 14.19 1.40
N THR A 112 0.75 15.34 1.94
CA THR A 112 0.35 16.52 1.15
C THR A 112 1.48 17.05 0.27
N ASN A 113 2.73 16.87 0.68
CA ASN A 113 3.93 17.25 -0.06
C ASN A 113 4.34 16.20 -1.13
N ASN A 114 3.85 14.95 -1.03
CA ASN A 114 4.17 13.89 -1.99
C ASN A 114 3.25 13.94 -3.22
N THR A 115 3.45 14.99 -4.04
CA THR A 115 2.66 15.21 -5.26
C THR A 115 2.78 14.07 -6.28
N GLY A 116 3.93 13.37 -6.30
CA GLY A 116 4.15 12.20 -7.15
C GLY A 116 3.21 11.04 -6.80
N ALA A 117 3.12 10.67 -5.53
CA ALA A 117 2.21 9.62 -5.05
C ALA A 117 0.74 10.04 -5.25
N GLN A 118 0.39 11.31 -5.01
CA GLN A 118 -0.96 11.81 -5.25
C GLN A 118 -1.38 11.67 -6.72
N ARG A 119 -0.50 12.04 -7.67
CA ARG A 119 -0.77 11.86 -9.12
C ARG A 119 -0.88 10.38 -9.49
N PHE A 120 -0.01 9.54 -8.93
CA PHE A 120 -0.04 8.11 -9.15
C PHE A 120 -1.38 7.50 -8.70
N TYR A 121 -1.83 7.77 -7.47
CA TYR A 121 -3.09 7.23 -6.98
C TYR A 121 -4.29 7.79 -7.75
N LYS A 122 -4.25 9.06 -8.17
CA LYS A 122 -5.26 9.63 -9.09
C LYS A 122 -5.33 8.84 -10.40
N HIS A 123 -4.19 8.49 -10.99
CA HIS A 123 -4.13 7.65 -12.19
C HIS A 123 -4.68 6.24 -11.96
N CYS A 124 -4.51 5.66 -10.77
CA CYS A 124 -5.13 4.40 -10.37
C CYS A 124 -6.66 4.50 -10.11
N GLY A 125 -7.25 5.67 -10.25
CA GLY A 125 -8.69 5.91 -10.06
C GLY A 125 -9.09 6.31 -8.63
N TYR A 126 -8.12 6.65 -7.77
CA TYR A 126 -8.43 7.17 -6.43
C TYR A 126 -8.77 8.66 -6.52
N LEU A 127 -9.83 9.05 -5.82
CA LEU A 127 -10.27 10.43 -5.70
C LEU A 127 -9.90 10.98 -4.33
N LYS A 128 -9.49 12.24 -4.30
CA LYS A 128 -9.16 12.96 -3.07
C LYS A 128 -10.44 13.26 -2.28
N SER A 129 -10.47 12.86 -1.01
CA SER A 129 -11.48 13.28 -0.06
C SER A 129 -11.30 14.76 0.29
N PRO A 130 -12.37 15.51 0.63
CA PRO A 130 -12.23 16.84 1.21
C PRO A 130 -11.51 16.84 2.58
N ALA A 131 -11.40 15.68 3.24
CA ALA A 131 -10.72 15.55 4.52
C ALA A 131 -9.19 15.61 4.39
N VAL A 132 -8.57 16.35 5.31
CA VAL A 132 -7.12 16.37 5.56
C VAL A 132 -6.89 15.90 6.99
N LEU A 133 -5.91 15.01 7.18
CA LEU A 133 -5.47 14.58 8.50
C LEU A 133 -4.25 15.44 8.88
N HIS A 134 -4.42 16.26 9.92
CA HIS A 134 -3.35 17.16 10.36
C HIS A 134 -2.31 16.43 11.22
N ASN A 135 -1.03 16.78 11.06
CA ASN A 135 0.10 16.17 11.79
C ASN A 135 0.08 14.63 11.76
N TYR A 136 -0.16 14.06 10.58
CA TYR A 136 -0.37 12.62 10.42
C TYR A 136 0.94 11.83 10.38
N TYR A 137 1.98 12.37 9.73
CA TYR A 137 3.32 11.77 9.66
C TYR A 137 4.21 12.25 10.82
N ARG A 138 5.31 11.55 11.11
CA ARG A 138 6.15 11.85 12.29
C ARG A 138 6.89 13.17 12.18
N ASP A 139 7.12 13.64 10.95
CA ASP A 139 7.68 14.96 10.66
C ASP A 139 6.68 16.11 10.86
N GLY A 140 5.43 15.81 11.28
CA GLY A 140 4.37 16.79 11.46
C GLY A 140 3.61 17.13 10.17
N SER A 141 3.94 16.50 9.05
CA SER A 141 3.23 16.77 7.80
C SER A 141 1.83 16.16 7.76
N ASP A 142 0.96 16.83 7.02
CA ASP A 142 -0.43 16.44 6.84
C ASP A 142 -0.58 15.28 5.83
N ALA A 143 -1.71 14.60 5.89
CA ALA A 143 -2.09 13.61 4.89
C ALA A 143 -3.43 13.95 4.22
N HIS A 144 -3.47 13.77 2.90
CA HIS A 144 -4.73 13.66 2.18
C HIS A 144 -5.26 12.23 2.26
N VAL A 145 -6.56 12.10 2.48
CA VAL A 145 -7.25 10.81 2.31
C VAL A 145 -7.68 10.69 0.86
N MET A 146 -7.33 9.59 0.20
CA MET A 146 -7.83 9.27 -1.13
C MET A 146 -8.62 7.96 -1.08
N THR A 147 -9.69 7.88 -1.88
CA THR A 147 -10.60 6.72 -1.89
C THR A 147 -10.95 6.29 -3.30
N LYS A 148 -11.14 4.99 -3.50
CA LYS A 148 -11.69 4.38 -4.71
C LYS A 148 -12.87 3.49 -4.31
N ASP A 149 -13.94 3.57 -5.08
CA ASP A 149 -15.16 2.78 -4.88
C ASP A 149 -15.37 1.87 -6.10
N PHE A 150 -15.41 0.56 -5.87
CA PHE A 150 -15.61 -0.47 -6.90
C PHE A 150 -17.09 -0.69 -7.24
N SER A 151 -18.02 -0.11 -6.47
CA SER A 151 -19.46 -0.24 -6.76
C SER A 151 -19.94 0.60 -7.95
N ARG A 152 -19.06 1.43 -8.53
CA ARG A 152 -19.36 2.39 -9.61
C ARG A 152 -18.74 2.01 -10.96
N SER A 153 -18.30 0.77 -11.12
CA SER A 153 -17.68 0.24 -12.34
C SER A 153 -18.43 -0.96 -12.87
#